data_AF-A0A9E5Y439-F1
#
_entry.id   AF-A0A9E5Y439-F1
#
_cell.length_a   1.000
_cell.length_b   1.000
_cell.length_c   1.000
_cell.angle_alpha   90.00
_cell.angle_beta   90.00
_cell.angle_gamma   90.00
#
_symmetry.space_group_name_H-M   'P 1'
#
loop_
_entity.id
_entity.type
_entity.pdbx_description
1 polymer ?
#
loop_
_entity_poly.entity_id
_entity_poly.type
_entity_poly.pdbx_seq_one_letter_code
_entity_poly.pdbx_strand_id
1 'polypeptide(L)'
;MNVKKQIVCLMAAGIMAGVSAVAMASGAPETINLMEKYGIKGKKPAVIFPHKLHQEKNKCTDCHTSDKGGALKVKIEKTTGMSNDFHKKFCWPCHVEKKVPKGKACGTCHKK
;
A
#
# COMPACT_ATOMS: atom_id res chain seq x y z
N MET A 1 48.73 -34.19 -26.51
CA MET A 1 48.15 -33.58 -25.30
C MET A 1 47.86 -32.11 -25.55
N ASN A 2 46.58 -31.75 -25.37
CA ASN A 2 46.00 -30.42 -25.10
C ASN A 2 46.45 -29.16 -25.84
N VAL A 3 45.67 -28.91 -26.89
CA VAL A 3 45.21 -27.65 -27.49
C VAL A 3 44.92 -26.55 -26.46
N LYS A 4 45.32 -25.31 -26.78
CA LYS A 4 44.47 -24.10 -26.91
C LYS A 4 45.37 -22.86 -27.10
N LYS A 5 45.63 -22.47 -28.35
CA LYS A 5 44.90 -21.44 -29.12
C LYS A 5 44.80 -20.11 -28.33
N GLN A 6 45.65 -19.12 -28.61
CA GLN A 6 45.67 -18.22 -29.79
C GLN A 6 44.85 -16.95 -29.57
N ILE A 7 45.46 -15.82 -30.00
CA ILE A 7 44.87 -14.61 -30.59
C ILE A 7 44.17 -13.67 -29.57
N VAL A 8 44.76 -12.49 -29.24
CA VAL A 8 44.97 -11.25 -30.03
C VAL A 8 43.67 -10.46 -30.24
N CYS A 9 43.82 -9.12 -30.29
CA CYS A 9 42.85 -8.06 -30.66
C CYS A 9 42.00 -7.54 -29.50
N LEU A 10 42.26 -6.31 -29.04
CA LEU A 10 41.85 -5.00 -29.61
C LEU A 10 40.51 -4.54 -29.00
N MET A 11 40.61 -3.40 -28.30
CA MET A 11 39.64 -2.32 -28.14
C MET A 11 38.13 -2.64 -28.21
N ALA A 12 37.41 -2.32 -27.14
CA ALA A 12 36.11 -1.65 -27.26
C ALA A 12 35.73 -0.98 -25.94
N ALA A 13 35.49 0.33 -26.02
CA ALA A 13 34.81 1.11 -25.00
C ALA A 13 33.43 0.50 -24.73
N GLY A 14 33.15 0.18 -23.47
CA GLY A 14 31.86 -0.32 -23.01
C GLY A 14 31.17 0.71 -22.13
N ILE A 15 30.28 1.48 -22.74
CA ILE A 15 29.27 2.34 -22.12
C ILE A 15 28.57 1.54 -21.02
N MET A 16 28.84 1.83 -19.75
CA MET A 16 28.00 1.29 -18.69
C MET A 16 26.74 2.15 -18.62
N ALA A 17 25.76 1.65 -19.35
CA ALA A 17 24.39 2.09 -19.41
C ALA A 17 23.87 2.60 -18.07
N GLY A 18 23.22 3.76 -18.13
CA GLY A 18 22.46 4.32 -17.02
C GLY A 18 21.52 3.28 -16.45
N VAL A 19 21.80 2.85 -15.22
CA VAL A 19 20.75 2.42 -14.32
C VAL A 19 20.17 3.71 -13.77
N SER A 20 19.32 4.36 -14.56
CA SER A 20 18.31 5.25 -14.00
C SER A 20 17.56 4.38 -13.01
N ALA A 21 17.87 4.54 -11.73
CA ALA A 21 17.06 4.04 -10.65
C ALA A 21 15.69 4.69 -10.84
N VAL A 22 14.83 4.01 -11.59
CA VAL A 22 13.42 4.35 -11.67
C VAL A 22 12.93 4.04 -10.27
N ALA A 23 12.96 5.05 -9.41
CA ALA A 23 12.22 5.04 -8.17
C ALA A 23 10.78 4.73 -8.60
N MET A 24 10.39 3.47 -8.41
CA MET A 24 9.01 3.04 -8.59
C MET A 24 8.24 3.78 -7.52
N ALA A 25 7.81 5.00 -7.84
CA ALA A 25 6.80 5.70 -7.08
C ALA A 25 5.60 4.75 -7.12
N SER A 26 5.41 4.00 -6.03
CA SER A 26 4.22 3.18 -5.84
C SER A 26 3.06 4.14 -6.07
N GLY A 27 2.29 3.98 -7.15
CA GLY A 27 1.24 4.92 -7.57
C GLY A 27 0.07 5.05 -6.59
N ALA A 28 0.26 4.64 -5.35
CA ALA A 28 -0.66 4.81 -4.26
C ALA A 28 -0.62 6.24 -3.71
N PRO A 29 -1.79 6.81 -3.35
CA PRO A 29 -1.84 8.11 -2.70
C PRO A 29 -1.20 8.03 -1.31
N GLU A 30 -0.51 9.08 -0.85
CA GLU A 30 0.09 9.07 0.49
C GLU A 30 -0.96 8.97 1.60
N THR A 31 -2.07 9.69 1.44
CA THR A 31 -3.22 9.65 2.35
C THR A 31 -4.54 9.58 1.59
N ILE A 32 -5.58 9.08 2.25
CA ILE A 32 -6.94 9.00 1.69
C ILE A 32 -7.93 9.54 2.71
N ASN A 33 -8.70 10.56 2.33
CA ASN A 33 -9.87 10.99 3.09
C ASN A 33 -11.03 10.02 2.81
N LEU A 34 -11.35 9.14 3.76
CA LEU A 34 -12.40 8.13 3.55
C LEU A 34 -13.80 8.74 3.48
N MET A 35 -14.02 9.90 4.12
CA MET A 35 -15.32 10.56 4.08
C MET A 35 -15.60 11.10 2.68
N GLU A 36 -14.63 11.79 2.10
CA GLU A 36 -14.71 12.34 0.75
C GLU A 36 -14.77 11.23 -0.31
N LYS A 37 -13.85 10.26 -0.26
CA LYS A 37 -13.75 9.18 -1.25
C LYS A 37 -15.04 8.35 -1.37
N TYR A 38 -15.77 8.17 -0.27
CA TYR A 38 -16.99 7.35 -0.22
C TYR A 38 -18.27 8.17 -0.02
N GLY A 39 -18.20 9.51 -0.11
CA GLY A 39 -19.37 10.39 0.07
C GLY A 39 -20.09 10.21 1.41
N ILE A 40 -19.35 9.88 2.47
CA ILE A 40 -19.93 9.55 3.78
C ILE A 40 -20.34 10.84 4.48
N LYS A 41 -21.54 10.86 5.07
CA LYS A 41 -21.97 11.94 5.98
C LYS A 41 -21.96 11.42 7.41
N GLY A 42 -21.26 12.11 8.31
CA GLY A 42 -21.12 11.67 9.70
C GLY A 42 -20.73 12.80 10.64
N LYS A 43 -21.03 12.62 11.94
CA LYS A 43 -20.73 13.60 13.01
C LYS A 43 -19.31 13.48 13.59
N LYS A 44 -18.61 12.38 13.28
CA LYS A 44 -17.22 12.17 13.72
C LYS A 44 -16.26 12.86 12.74
N PRO A 45 -15.07 13.28 13.20
CA PRO A 45 -14.01 13.71 12.29
C PRO A 45 -13.76 12.68 11.18
N ALA A 46 -13.43 13.17 9.98
CA ALA A 46 -13.10 12.33 8.86
C ALA A 46 -11.88 11.45 9.18
N VAL A 47 -11.91 10.19 8.75
CA VAL A 47 -10.75 9.31 8.86
C VAL A 47 -9.81 9.61 7.70
N ILE A 48 -8.65 10.15 8.03
CA ILE A 48 -7.53 10.31 7.10
C ILE A 48 -6.69 9.04 7.20
N PHE A 49 -6.81 8.18 6.20
CA PHE A 49 -6.08 6.92 6.12
C PHE A 49 -4.65 7.17 5.61
N PRO A 50 -3.59 6.92 6.42
CA PRO A 50 -2.22 7.09 5.99
C PRO A 50 -1.76 5.84 5.22
N HIS A 51 -1.95 5.83 3.91
CA HIS A 51 -1.66 4.68 3.07
C HIS A 51 -0.18 4.29 3.13
N LYS A 52 0.71 5.29 3.11
CA LYS A 52 2.17 5.09 3.23
C LYS A 52 2.56 4.32 4.49
N LEU A 53 2.01 4.70 5.65
CA LEU A 53 2.25 4.02 6.92
C LEU A 53 1.79 2.56 6.89
N HIS A 54 0.71 2.25 6.16
CA HIS A 54 0.25 0.87 6.02
C HIS A 54 1.16 0.10 5.05
N GLN A 55 1.61 0.71 3.95
CA GLN A 55 2.53 0.05 3.01
C GLN A 55 3.88 -0.32 3.63
N GLU A 56 4.36 0.42 4.63
CA GLU A 56 5.61 0.08 5.33
C GLU A 56 5.59 -1.29 6.01
N LYS A 57 4.39 -1.82 6.33
CA LYS A 57 4.21 -3.07 7.10
C LYS A 57 3.26 -4.07 6.45
N ASN A 58 2.76 -3.77 5.25
CA ASN A 58 1.75 -4.55 4.55
C ASN A 58 2.05 -4.57 3.05
N LYS A 59 1.69 -5.67 2.40
CA LYS A 59 1.74 -5.78 0.93
C LYS A 59 0.48 -5.15 0.33
N CYS A 60 0.55 -4.67 -0.92
CA CYS A 60 -0.62 -4.15 -1.63
C CYS A 60 -1.77 -5.15 -1.63
N THR A 61 -1.44 -6.44 -1.80
CA THR A 61 -2.37 -7.56 -1.80
C THR A 61 -2.98 -7.86 -0.44
N ASP A 62 -2.52 -7.27 0.67
CA ASP A 62 -3.19 -7.46 1.97
C ASP A 62 -4.55 -6.75 1.99
N CYS A 63 -4.69 -5.66 1.21
CA CYS A 63 -5.92 -4.88 1.11
C CYS A 63 -6.58 -4.98 -0.27
N HIS A 64 -5.79 -5.08 -1.33
CA HIS A 64 -6.24 -5.04 -2.72
C HIS A 64 -6.23 -6.41 -3.38
N THR A 65 -6.95 -6.54 -4.49
CA THR A 65 -6.98 -7.77 -5.28
C THR A 65 -5.69 -8.00 -6.09
N SER A 66 -4.87 -6.96 -6.28
CA SER A 66 -3.60 -7.01 -7.04
C SER A 66 -2.47 -6.29 -6.28
N ASP A 67 -1.24 -6.69 -6.61
CA ASP A 67 0.02 -6.05 -6.25
C ASP A 67 0.16 -4.60 -6.77
N LYS A 68 -0.56 -4.25 -7.84
CA LYS A 68 -0.66 -2.89 -8.36
C LYS A 68 -1.67 -2.01 -7.58
N GLY A 69 -2.34 -2.57 -6.58
CA GLY A 69 -3.42 -1.90 -5.84
C GLY A 69 -4.77 -2.02 -6.55
N GLY A 70 -5.58 -0.96 -6.51
CA GLY A 70 -6.88 -0.91 -7.21
C GLY A 70 -8.05 -1.38 -6.35
N ALA A 71 -8.82 -2.37 -6.83
CA ALA A 71 -10.01 -2.86 -6.12
C ALA A 71 -9.64 -3.46 -4.75
N LEU A 72 -10.45 -3.19 -3.74
CA LEU A 72 -10.29 -3.78 -2.41
C LEU A 72 -10.77 -5.24 -2.40
N LYS A 73 -10.14 -6.07 -1.57
CA LYS A 73 -10.58 -7.46 -1.31
C LYS A 73 -11.95 -7.54 -0.66
N VAL A 74 -12.35 -6.47 0.03
CA VAL A 74 -13.66 -6.34 0.66
C VAL A 74 -14.50 -5.33 -0.09
N LYS A 75 -15.76 -5.70 -0.35
CA LYS A 75 -16.75 -4.75 -0.85
C LYS A 75 -17.24 -3.90 0.32
N ILE A 76 -17.17 -2.58 0.15
CA ILE A 76 -17.68 -1.61 1.12
C ILE A 76 -19.08 -1.19 0.64
N GLU A 77 -20.10 -1.61 1.37
CA GLU A 77 -21.50 -1.31 1.05
C GLU A 77 -22.12 -0.43 2.15
N LYS A 78 -21.88 -0.79 3.41
CA LYS A 78 -22.35 -0.02 4.55
C LYS A 78 -21.25 0.90 5.07
N THR A 79 -21.44 2.21 4.95
CA THR A 79 -20.47 3.22 5.38
C THR A 79 -20.90 4.00 6.62
N THR A 80 -22.17 3.89 7.03
CA THR A 80 -22.76 4.65 8.13
C THR A 80 -22.90 3.85 9.42
N GLY A 81 -22.86 4.55 10.55
CA GLY A 81 -22.98 3.98 11.90
C GLY A 81 -21.71 3.29 12.40
N MET A 82 -21.72 2.86 13.67
CA MET A 82 -20.56 2.22 14.30
C MET A 82 -20.30 0.80 13.76
N SER A 83 -21.32 0.09 13.30
CA SER A 83 -21.19 -1.25 12.71
C SER A 83 -21.19 -1.18 11.18
N ASN A 84 -20.34 -0.31 10.62
CA ASN A 84 -20.12 -0.20 9.18
C ASN A 84 -19.05 -1.19 8.69
N ASP A 85 -18.88 -1.29 7.38
CA ASP A 85 -17.98 -2.27 6.75
C ASP A 85 -16.51 -1.94 7.00
N PHE A 86 -16.14 -0.66 7.09
CA PHE A 86 -14.78 -0.28 7.49
C PHE A 86 -14.43 -0.86 8.86
N HIS A 87 -15.32 -0.73 9.84
CA HIS A 87 -15.09 -1.28 11.17
C HIS A 87 -15.16 -2.79 11.19
N LYS A 88 -16.18 -3.40 10.60
CA LYS A 88 -16.46 -4.83 10.80
C LYS A 88 -15.75 -5.77 9.83
N LYS A 89 -15.46 -5.30 8.61
CA LYS A 89 -14.93 -6.14 7.52
C LYS A 89 -13.49 -5.78 7.13
N PHE A 90 -13.02 -4.56 7.43
CA PHE A 90 -11.73 -4.09 6.90
C PHE A 90 -10.72 -3.70 7.98
N CYS A 91 -10.92 -2.58 8.66
CA CYS A 91 -9.94 -1.98 9.56
C CYS A 91 -9.79 -2.77 10.87
N TRP A 92 -10.89 -3.03 11.60
CA TRP A 92 -10.74 -3.69 12.91
C TRP A 92 -10.29 -5.14 12.84
N PRO A 93 -10.73 -5.99 11.88
CA PRO A 93 -10.24 -7.35 11.77
C PRO A 93 -8.71 -7.40 11.69
N CYS A 94 -8.12 -6.63 10.76
CA CYS A 94 -6.67 -6.54 10.60
C CYS A 94 -5.99 -5.94 11.85
N HIS A 95 -6.54 -4.86 12.43
CA HIS A 95 -5.96 -4.26 13.63
C HIS A 95 -5.99 -5.21 14.85
N VAL A 96 -6.98 -6.08 14.96
CA VAL A 96 -7.06 -7.10 16.00
C VAL A 96 -6.04 -8.21 15.74
N GLU A 97 -6.01 -8.72 14.52
CA GLU A 97 -5.09 -9.78 14.11
C GLU A 97 -3.63 -9.37 14.33
N LYS A 98 -3.27 -8.15 13.90
CA LYS A 98 -1.93 -7.58 14.07
C LYS A 98 -1.70 -6.93 15.43
N LYS A 99 -2.65 -7.07 16.37
CA LYS A 99 -2.57 -6.54 17.74
C LYS A 99 -2.16 -5.06 17.80
N VAL A 100 -2.69 -4.26 16.87
CA VAL A 100 -2.41 -2.82 16.80
C VAL A 100 -2.92 -2.15 18.08
N PRO A 101 -2.03 -1.49 18.86
CA PRO A 101 -2.44 -0.84 20.10
C PRO A 101 -3.55 0.18 19.84
N LYS A 102 -4.64 0.09 20.63
CA LYS A 102 -5.82 0.95 20.48
C LYS A 102 -6.41 0.94 19.06
N GLY A 103 -6.19 -0.11 18.26
CA GLY A 103 -6.62 -0.18 16.86
C GLY A 103 -8.14 -0.15 16.63
N LYS A 104 -8.94 -0.35 17.69
CA LYS A 104 -10.41 -0.20 17.69
C LYS A 104 -10.91 1.09 18.34
N ALA A 105 -10.04 1.83 19.02
CA ALA A 105 -10.46 3.02 19.75
C ALA A 105 -10.85 4.14 18.76
N CYS A 106 -11.97 4.81 19.00
CA CYS A 106 -12.51 5.80 18.06
C CYS A 106 -11.49 6.89 17.72
N GLY A 107 -10.74 7.39 18.72
CA GLY A 107 -9.77 8.46 18.55
C GLY A 107 -8.49 8.07 17.83
N THR A 108 -8.23 6.77 17.63
CA THR A 108 -7.08 6.31 16.85
C THR A 108 -7.26 6.65 15.37
N CYS A 109 -8.49 6.49 14.86
CA CYS A 109 -8.82 6.73 13.45
C CYS A 109 -9.53 8.07 13.24
N HIS A 110 -10.51 8.41 14.09
CA HIS A 110 -11.23 9.68 14.04
C HIS A 110 -10.51 10.74 14.89
N LYS A 111 -9.33 11.16 14.41
CA LYS A 111 -8.53 12.20 15.05
C LYS A 111 -9.25 13.55 14.92
N LYS A 112 -9.23 14.34 15.99
CA LYS A 112 -9.68 15.73 15.98
C LYS A 112 -8.66 16.60 15.27
#